data_AF-A0A183HJU5-F1
#
_entry.id   AF-A0A183HJU5-F1
#
_cell.length_a   1.000
_cell.length_b   1.000
_cell.length_c   1.000
_cell.angle_alpha   90.00
_cell.angle_beta   90.00
_cell.angle_gamma   90.00
#
_symmetry.space_group_name_H-M   'P 1'
#
loop_
_entity.id
_entity.type
_entity.pdbx_description
1 polymer ?
#
loop_
_entity_poly.entity_id
_entity_poly.type
_entity_poly.pdbx_seq_one_letter_code
_entity_poly.pdbx_strand_id
1 'polypeptide(L)'
;MLARIVRRISDEEGVMTLTDMVQICVKENTLDFFEQLLNSLLKSDDRTLLFASRQIVDTLVDNVLTLDSKMASGGNEVMNSAEESSSMNAAAVHKEHQERMLACLSTLSLFSKAKPDLMVKHAEILQPYLSINMNGPAEQQVMNQVINMLERVVPLMDHPSESFLKTLDESLYQLVKDGGMRIIASSLACSAAIYNKWKKRTPAIIETFFKYLKYLHQIKEDVLRKQSSNILPPKKPMILRYNV
;
A
#
# COMPACT_ATOMS: atom_id res chain seq x y z
N MET A 1 23.15 16.06 24.33
CA MET A 1 21.75 16.53 24.32
C MET A 1 20.99 16.01 23.11
N LEU A 2 21.47 16.26 21.88
CA LEU A 2 20.88 15.76 20.63
C LEU A 2 20.68 14.24 20.59
N ALA A 3 21.66 13.43 20.98
CA ALA A 3 21.51 11.96 21.03
C ALA A 3 20.41 11.48 21.98
N ARG A 4 20.13 12.21 23.08
CA ARG A 4 19.03 11.87 24.01
C ARG A 4 17.67 12.26 23.45
N ILE A 5 17.60 13.38 22.71
CA ILE A 5 16.38 13.83 22.03
C ILE A 5 16.05 12.85 20.89
N VAL A 6 17.04 12.50 20.07
CA VAL A 6 16.90 11.49 19.01
C VAL A 6 16.43 10.16 19.58
N ARG A 7 17.04 9.70 20.68
CA ARG A 7 16.64 8.45 21.34
C ARG A 7 15.21 8.49 21.89
N ARG A 8 14.73 9.64 22.37
CA ARG A 8 13.35 9.83 22.86
C ARG A 8 12.31 10.00 21.74
N ILE A 9 12.72 10.42 20.55
CA ILE A 9 11.79 10.52 19.41
C ILE A 9 11.69 9.17 18.70
N SER A 10 12.77 8.39 18.71
CA SER A 10 12.84 7.07 18.10
C SER A 10 12.45 5.92 19.03
N ASP A 11 12.00 6.19 20.26
CA ASP A 11 11.40 5.16 21.10
C ASP A 11 9.93 4.93 20.72
N GLU A 12 9.34 3.85 21.25
CA GLU A 12 7.98 3.44 20.90
C GLU A 12 6.94 4.54 21.18
N GLU A 13 7.07 5.24 22.31
CA GLU A 13 6.17 6.34 22.69
C GLU A 13 6.28 7.54 21.73
N GLY A 14 7.51 7.92 21.35
CA GLY A 14 7.75 8.97 20.36
C GLY A 14 7.19 8.61 18.98
N VAL A 15 7.33 7.35 18.56
CA VAL A 15 6.77 6.85 17.30
C VAL A 15 5.25 6.86 17.32
N MET A 16 4.61 6.45 18.42
CA MET A 16 3.15 6.51 18.54
C MET A 16 2.63 7.95 18.51
N THR A 17 3.29 8.86 19.22
CA THR A 17 2.99 10.30 19.16
C THR A 17 3.07 10.82 17.72
N LEU A 18 4.09 10.41 16.97
CA LEU A 18 4.23 10.78 15.55
C LEU A 18 3.06 10.26 14.71
N THR A 19 2.63 9.01 14.92
CA THR A 19 1.48 8.46 14.20
C THR A 19 0.18 9.20 14.51
N ASP A 20 -0.01 9.62 15.77
CA ASP A 20 -1.17 10.43 16.19
C ASP A 20 -1.16 11.81 15.51
N MET A 21 0.00 12.46 15.46
CA MET A 21 0.16 13.74 14.74
C MET A 21 -0.20 13.59 13.26
N VAL A 22 0.28 12.53 12.59
CA VAL A 22 -0.07 12.25 11.19
C VAL A 22 -1.57 12.04 11.02
N GLN A 23 -2.22 11.32 11.93
CA GLN A 23 -3.67 11.13 11.88
C GLN A 23 -4.46 12.43 12.08
N ILE A 24 -4.01 13.32 12.96
CA ILE A 24 -4.59 14.66 13.11
C ILE A 24 -4.44 15.41 11.78
N CYS A 25 -3.25 15.40 11.17
CA CYS A 25 -3.03 16.06 9.88
C CYS A 25 -3.91 15.49 8.75
N VAL A 26 -4.17 14.17 8.74
CA VAL A 26 -5.13 13.56 7.79
C VAL A 26 -6.54 14.09 8.03
N LYS A 27 -7.00 14.12 9.29
CA LYS A 27 -8.35 14.58 9.65
C LYS A 27 -8.57 16.06 9.37
N GLU A 28 -7.54 16.88 9.56
CA GLU A 28 -7.59 18.32 9.32
C GLU A 28 -7.27 18.71 7.88
N ASN A 29 -7.00 17.74 7.00
CA ASN A 29 -6.57 17.98 5.61
C ASN A 29 -5.31 18.87 5.51
N THR A 30 -4.37 18.69 6.44
CA THR A 30 -3.08 19.40 6.54
C THR A 30 -1.87 18.50 6.29
N LEU A 31 -2.10 17.27 5.83
CA LEU A 31 -1.06 16.26 5.58
C LEU A 31 0.04 16.75 4.64
N ASP A 32 -0.29 17.56 3.63
CA ASP A 32 0.68 18.09 2.67
C ASP A 32 1.74 18.98 3.33
N PHE A 33 1.38 19.73 4.38
CA PHE A 33 2.34 20.53 5.14
C PHE A 33 3.31 19.65 5.93
N PHE A 34 2.79 18.57 6.52
CA PHE A 34 3.62 17.59 7.22
C PHE A 34 4.57 16.90 6.23
N GLU A 35 4.08 16.53 5.05
CA GLU A 35 4.90 15.95 3.98
C GLU A 35 6.01 16.92 3.54
N GLN A 36 5.73 18.21 3.37
CA GLN A 36 6.73 19.22 3.05
C GLN A 36 7.78 19.40 4.15
N LEU A 37 7.37 19.39 5.41
CA LEU A 37 8.28 19.44 6.56
C LEU A 37 9.21 18.24 6.56
N LEU A 38 8.65 17.02 6.45
CA LEU A 38 9.42 15.78 6.44
C LEU A 38 10.41 15.75 5.26
N ASN A 39 9.96 16.14 4.07
CA ASN A 39 10.80 16.31 2.89
C ASN A 39 11.97 17.28 3.14
N SER A 40 11.70 18.41 3.77
CA SER A 40 12.73 19.43 4.03
C SER A 40 13.76 18.95 5.04
N LEU A 41 13.32 18.23 6.09
CA LEU A 41 14.21 17.62 7.08
C LEU A 41 15.09 16.55 6.42
N LEU A 42 14.50 15.60 5.69
CA LEU A 42 15.20 14.44 5.14
C LEU A 42 16.00 14.73 3.86
N LYS A 43 15.87 15.93 3.28
CA LYS A 43 16.78 16.44 2.25
C LYS A 43 18.17 16.75 2.79
N SER A 44 18.33 16.98 4.09
CA SER A 44 19.65 17.18 4.69
C SER A 44 20.42 15.85 4.74
N ASP A 45 21.71 15.87 4.40
CA ASP A 45 22.62 14.72 4.59
C ASP A 45 23.08 14.58 6.06
N ASP A 46 22.27 15.06 7.02
CA ASP A 46 22.57 14.91 8.44
C ASP A 46 22.43 13.44 8.84
N ARG A 47 23.58 12.81 9.06
CA ARG A 47 23.68 11.40 9.47
C ARG A 47 22.90 11.10 10.76
N THR A 48 22.83 12.04 11.69
CA THR A 48 22.12 11.87 12.96
C THR A 48 20.62 11.79 12.71
N LEU A 49 20.11 12.69 11.86
CA LEU A 49 18.71 12.70 11.46
C LEU A 49 18.36 11.43 10.69
N LEU A 50 19.17 11.05 9.68
CA LEU A 50 18.94 9.84 8.91
C LEU A 50 18.95 8.57 9.77
N PHE A 51 19.83 8.51 10.77
CA PHE A 51 19.85 7.41 11.74
C PHE A 51 18.59 7.39 12.61
N ALA A 52 18.12 8.55 13.08
CA ALA A 52 16.87 8.68 13.82
C ALA A 52 15.67 8.23 12.96
N SER A 53 15.58 8.69 11.72
CA SER A 53 14.51 8.35 10.79
C SER A 53 14.51 6.88 10.43
N ARG A 54 15.68 6.24 10.32
CA ARG A 54 15.78 4.79 10.13
C ARG A 54 15.22 4.04 11.33
N GLN A 55 15.56 4.44 12.56
CA GLN A 55 14.99 3.82 13.76
C GLN A 55 13.47 3.99 13.82
N ILE A 56 12.95 5.19 13.52
CA ILE A 56 11.50 5.44 13.47
C ILE A 56 10.82 4.51 12.46
N VAL A 57 11.38 4.39 11.25
CA VAL A 57 10.87 3.48 10.22
C VAL A 57 10.90 2.03 10.69
N ASP A 58 11.98 1.59 11.34
CA ASP A 58 12.10 0.23 11.88
C ASP A 58 11.03 -0.05 12.92
N THR A 59 10.87 0.85 13.91
CA THR A 59 9.85 0.74 14.95
C THR A 59 8.44 0.77 14.37
N LEU A 60 8.18 1.60 13.34
CA LEU A 60 6.88 1.60 12.66
C LEU A 60 6.58 0.26 11.98
N VAL A 61 7.57 -0.36 11.34
CA VAL A 61 7.40 -1.68 10.72
C VAL A 61 7.19 -2.77 11.78
N ASP A 62 7.97 -2.75 12.86
CA ASP A 62 7.79 -3.67 14.00
C ASP A 62 6.39 -3.53 14.62
N ASN A 63 5.88 -2.30 14.73
CA ASN A 63 4.52 -2.03 15.19
C ASN A 63 3.47 -2.59 14.23
N VAL A 64 3.63 -2.41 12.91
CA VAL A 64 2.72 -2.98 11.92
C VAL A 64 2.67 -4.51 12.03
N LEU A 65 3.83 -5.17 12.15
CA LEU A 65 3.91 -6.63 12.34
C LEU A 65 3.29 -7.10 13.66
N THR A 66 3.53 -6.37 14.74
CA THR A 66 2.95 -6.66 16.05
C THR A 66 1.44 -6.49 16.03
N LEU A 67 0.94 -5.48 15.33
CA LEU A 67 -0.49 -5.29 15.13
C LEU A 67 -1.07 -6.44 14.28
N ASP A 68 -0.43 -6.80 13.18
CA ASP A 68 -0.90 -7.88 12.30
C ASP A 68 -1.02 -9.23 13.04
N SER A 69 0.01 -9.60 13.80
CA SER A 69 0.00 -10.83 14.62
C SER A 69 -1.13 -10.86 15.66
N LYS A 70 -1.39 -9.74 16.33
CA LYS A 70 -2.50 -9.62 17.31
C LYS A 70 -3.87 -9.81 16.68
N MET A 71 -4.07 -9.30 15.45
CA MET A 71 -5.31 -9.54 14.69
C MET A 71 -5.49 -11.02 14.33
N ALA A 72 -4.41 -11.68 13.91
CA ALA A 72 -4.45 -13.10 13.56
C ALA A 72 -4.75 -14.00 14.78
N SER A 73 -4.23 -13.67 15.96
CA SER A 73 -4.49 -14.43 17.20
C SER A 73 -5.87 -14.14 17.81
N GLY A 74 -6.40 -12.92 17.69
CA GLY A 74 -7.71 -12.55 18.24
C GLY A 74 -8.91 -13.16 17.51
N GLY A 75 -8.74 -13.60 16.25
CA GLY A 75 -9.79 -14.27 15.48
C GLY A 75 -10.13 -15.69 15.95
N ASN A 76 -9.23 -16.34 16.71
CA ASN A 76 -9.41 -17.73 17.15
C ASN A 76 -10.10 -17.88 18.52
N GLU A 77 -10.21 -16.80 19.32
CA GLU A 77 -10.85 -16.88 20.65
C GLU A 77 -12.37 -16.67 20.62
N VAL A 78 -12.92 -16.17 19.51
CA VAL A 78 -14.36 -15.86 19.39
C VAL A 78 -15.24 -17.08 19.10
N MET A 79 -14.66 -18.25 18.76
CA MET A 79 -15.46 -19.44 18.43
C MET A 79 -15.97 -20.23 19.66
N ASN A 80 -15.50 -19.95 20.89
CA ASN A 80 -15.75 -20.83 22.04
C ASN A 80 -16.29 -20.15 23.33
N SER A 81 -17.03 -19.05 23.23
CA SER A 81 -17.79 -18.57 24.40
C SER A 81 -19.02 -17.77 24.00
N ALA A 82 -20.18 -18.39 24.22
CA ALA A 82 -21.50 -17.82 24.04
C ALA A 82 -21.81 -16.82 25.16
N GLU A 83 -21.49 -15.53 24.99
CA GLU A 83 -22.02 -14.45 25.84
C GLU A 83 -22.23 -13.15 25.04
N GLU A 84 -23.50 -12.74 24.91
CA GLU A 84 -23.99 -11.61 24.11
C GLU A 84 -23.59 -10.20 24.64
N SER A 85 -22.86 -10.12 25.76
CA SER A 85 -22.34 -8.87 26.36
C SER A 85 -20.91 -8.51 25.93
N SER A 86 -20.19 -9.42 25.28
CA SER A 86 -18.77 -9.28 24.89
C SER A 86 -18.54 -8.66 23.51
N SER A 87 -19.58 -8.58 22.67
CA SER A 87 -19.45 -8.25 21.25
C SER A 87 -19.11 -6.78 20.96
N MET A 88 -19.61 -5.84 21.80
CA MET A 88 -19.34 -4.40 21.64
C MET A 88 -17.88 -4.04 21.95
N ASN A 89 -17.28 -4.70 22.95
CA ASN A 89 -15.88 -4.47 23.32
C ASN A 89 -14.92 -5.07 22.28
N ALA A 90 -15.22 -6.25 21.73
CA ALA A 90 -14.42 -6.85 20.66
C ALA A 90 -14.42 -6.00 19.39
N ALA A 91 -15.59 -5.50 18.96
CA ALA A 91 -15.69 -4.64 17.78
C ALA A 91 -14.95 -3.29 17.97
N ALA A 92 -15.03 -2.70 19.16
CA ALA A 92 -14.30 -1.48 19.49
C ALA A 92 -12.78 -1.70 19.47
N VAL A 93 -12.30 -2.80 20.04
CA VAL A 93 -10.88 -3.18 20.03
C VAL A 93 -10.37 -3.46 18.61
N HIS A 94 -11.14 -4.18 17.79
CA HIS A 94 -10.80 -4.40 16.38
C HIS A 94 -10.69 -3.10 15.59
N LYS A 95 -11.62 -2.17 15.82
CA LYS A 95 -11.60 -0.86 15.17
C LYS A 95 -10.39 -0.03 15.59
N GLU A 96 -10.11 0.07 16.88
CA GLU A 96 -8.93 0.78 17.40
C GLU A 96 -7.63 0.22 16.82
N HIS A 97 -7.57 -1.10 16.72
CA HIS A 97 -6.42 -1.80 16.16
C HIS A 97 -6.21 -1.51 14.67
N GLN A 98 -7.30 -1.52 13.90
CA GLN A 98 -7.28 -1.15 12.49
C GLN A 98 -6.86 0.32 12.29
N GLU A 99 -7.37 1.24 13.13
CA GLU A 99 -7.00 2.65 13.11
C GLU A 99 -5.50 2.85 13.41
N ARG A 100 -4.93 2.11 14.37
CA ARG A 100 -3.48 2.14 14.64
C ARG A 100 -2.64 1.62 13.48
N MET A 101 -3.08 0.53 12.84
CA MET A 101 -2.37 0.00 11.67
C MET A 101 -2.39 1.01 10.50
N LEU A 102 -3.55 1.62 10.25
CA LEU A 102 -3.70 2.70 9.27
C LEU A 102 -2.79 3.90 9.57
N ALA A 103 -2.66 4.27 10.84
CA ALA A 103 -1.79 5.36 11.28
C ALA A 103 -0.31 5.06 11.03
N CYS A 104 0.13 3.84 11.35
CA CYS A 104 1.50 3.41 11.09
C CYS A 104 1.80 3.40 9.58
N LEU A 105 0.92 2.82 8.77
CA LEU A 105 1.09 2.73 7.31
C LEU A 105 1.04 4.10 6.63
N SER A 106 0.18 5.01 7.08
CA SER A 106 0.15 6.39 6.58
C SER A 106 1.46 7.11 6.89
N THR A 107 2.00 6.91 8.09
CA THR A 107 3.28 7.49 8.52
C THR A 107 4.45 6.90 7.72
N LEU A 108 4.50 5.58 7.54
CA LEU A 108 5.47 4.92 6.66
C LEU A 108 5.38 5.43 5.22
N SER A 109 4.16 5.68 4.72
CA SER A 109 3.94 6.23 3.38
C SER A 109 4.62 7.59 3.23
N LEU A 110 4.53 8.47 4.23
CA LEU A 110 5.22 9.77 4.23
C LEU A 110 6.75 9.62 4.19
N PHE A 111 7.31 8.73 5.02
CA PHE A 111 8.75 8.44 4.99
C PHE A 111 9.18 7.88 3.63
N SER A 112 8.39 6.97 3.04
CA SER A 112 8.67 6.40 1.73
C SER A 112 8.65 7.44 0.60
N LYS A 113 7.86 8.51 0.74
CA LYS A 113 7.84 9.61 -0.22
C LYS A 113 9.06 10.52 -0.03
N ALA A 114 9.40 10.83 1.21
CA ALA A 114 10.45 11.79 1.53
C ALA A 114 11.86 11.23 1.37
N LYS A 115 12.09 9.98 1.79
CA LYS A 115 13.38 9.30 1.66
C LYS A 115 13.17 7.79 1.47
N PRO A 116 12.85 7.34 0.25
CA PRO A 116 12.47 5.95 0.00
C PRO A 116 13.55 4.92 0.37
N ASP A 117 14.83 5.31 0.35
CA ASP A 117 15.98 4.47 0.76
C ASP A 117 15.85 3.92 2.19
N LEU A 118 15.11 4.60 3.07
CA LEU A 118 14.88 4.15 4.45
C LEU A 118 14.07 2.85 4.51
N MET A 119 13.22 2.61 3.50
CA MET A 119 12.28 1.49 3.44
C MET A 119 12.83 0.27 2.69
N VAL A 120 13.98 0.36 2.03
CA VAL A 120 14.50 -0.69 1.13
C VAL A 120 14.60 -2.06 1.82
N LYS A 121 15.09 -2.11 3.06
CA LYS A 121 15.21 -3.36 3.82
C LYS A 121 13.87 -3.96 4.26
N HIS A 122 12.80 -3.19 4.19
CA HIS A 122 11.45 -3.57 4.60
C HIS A 122 10.52 -3.86 3.41
N ALA A 123 11.02 -3.75 2.18
CA ALA A 123 10.20 -3.89 0.98
C ALA A 123 9.49 -5.25 0.91
N GLU A 124 10.20 -6.34 1.23
CA GLU A 124 9.62 -7.69 1.20
C GLU A 124 8.55 -7.90 2.29
N ILE A 125 8.67 -7.22 3.44
CA ILE A 125 7.70 -7.26 4.55
C ILE A 125 6.35 -6.67 4.12
N LEU A 126 6.36 -5.71 3.19
CA LEU A 126 5.14 -5.06 2.72
C LEU A 126 4.35 -5.91 1.71
N GLN A 127 4.98 -6.89 1.05
CA GLN A 127 4.34 -7.64 -0.04
C GLN A 127 3.08 -8.43 0.38
N PRO A 128 3.04 -9.12 1.53
CA PRO A 128 1.84 -9.87 1.95
C PRO A 128 0.60 -9.01 2.09
N TYR A 129 0.75 -7.70 2.37
CA TYR A 129 -0.35 -6.75 2.50
C TYR A 129 -1.09 -6.46 1.17
N LEU A 130 -0.53 -6.88 0.03
CA LEU A 130 -1.23 -6.81 -1.27
C LEU A 130 -2.28 -7.91 -1.46
N SER A 131 -2.22 -8.97 -0.66
CA SER A 131 -3.07 -10.17 -0.80
C SER A 131 -4.15 -10.30 0.29
N ILE A 132 -4.25 -9.33 1.20
CA ILE A 132 -5.29 -9.32 2.23
C ILE A 132 -6.65 -9.13 1.54
N ASN A 133 -7.67 -9.87 1.97
CA ASN A 133 -9.03 -9.73 1.44
C ASN A 133 -9.61 -8.38 1.87
N MET A 134 -9.67 -7.42 0.94
CA MET A 134 -9.96 -6.00 1.24
C MET A 134 -11.23 -5.51 0.55
N ASN A 135 -12.39 -5.74 1.20
CA ASN A 135 -13.68 -5.31 0.68
C ASN A 135 -14.14 -3.93 1.19
N GLY A 136 -13.45 -3.33 2.17
CA GLY A 136 -13.81 -2.03 2.74
C GLY A 136 -12.97 -0.84 2.25
N PRO A 137 -13.47 0.41 2.40
CA PRO A 137 -12.75 1.61 1.94
C PRO A 137 -11.41 1.85 2.65
N ALA A 138 -11.34 1.55 3.95
CA ALA A 138 -10.13 1.75 4.75
C ALA A 138 -9.03 0.77 4.33
N GLU A 139 -9.41 -0.47 4.06
CA GLU A 139 -8.54 -1.52 3.55
C GLU A 139 -8.04 -1.17 2.14
N GLN A 140 -8.92 -0.73 1.23
CA GLN A 140 -8.49 -0.25 -0.09
C GLN A 140 -7.50 0.93 0.00
N GLN A 141 -7.65 1.80 1.00
CA GLN A 141 -6.68 2.86 1.25
C GLN A 141 -5.32 2.31 1.69
N VAL A 142 -5.28 1.32 2.60
CA VAL A 142 -4.05 0.61 2.99
C VAL A 142 -3.38 0.00 1.77
N MET A 143 -4.12 -0.78 0.99
CA MET A 143 -3.60 -1.43 -0.21
C MET A 143 -2.97 -0.41 -1.15
N ASN A 144 -3.66 0.71 -1.39
CA ASN A 144 -3.13 1.77 -2.24
C ASN A 144 -1.86 2.41 -1.66
N GLN A 145 -1.77 2.61 -0.35
CA GLN A 145 -0.56 3.11 0.30
C GLN A 145 0.60 2.13 0.14
N VAL A 146 0.36 0.82 0.33
CA VAL A 146 1.37 -0.23 0.19
C VAL A 146 1.88 -0.31 -1.25
N ILE A 147 0.99 -0.33 -2.25
CA ILE A 147 1.38 -0.33 -3.68
C ILE A 147 2.30 0.86 -3.98
N ASN A 148 1.92 2.06 -3.52
CA ASN A 148 2.69 3.28 -3.75
C ASN A 148 4.05 3.26 -3.03
N MET A 149 4.13 2.66 -1.84
CA MET A 149 5.42 2.46 -1.15
C MET A 149 6.32 1.53 -1.97
N LEU A 150 5.79 0.39 -2.42
CA LEU A 150 6.53 -0.59 -3.22
C LEU A 150 6.99 -0.01 -4.56
N GLU A 151 6.16 0.81 -5.23
CA GLU A 151 6.52 1.53 -6.46
C GLU A 151 7.80 2.36 -6.29
N ARG A 152 7.93 3.07 -5.16
CA ARG A 152 9.10 3.93 -4.88
C ARG A 152 10.31 3.12 -4.41
N VAL A 153 10.07 2.10 -3.58
CA VAL A 153 11.12 1.44 -2.81
C VAL A 153 11.75 0.29 -3.58
N VAL A 154 10.96 -0.52 -4.28
CA VAL A 154 11.47 -1.72 -4.97
C VAL A 154 12.53 -1.36 -6.03
N PRO A 155 12.37 -0.33 -6.88
CA PRO A 155 13.40 0.05 -7.86
C PRO A 155 14.76 0.45 -7.26
N LEU A 156 14.80 0.77 -5.96
CA LEU A 156 16.02 1.13 -5.24
C LEU A 156 16.75 -0.08 -4.64
N MET A 157 16.15 -1.27 -4.68
CA MET A 157 16.82 -2.49 -4.25
C MET A 157 17.95 -2.86 -5.22
N ASP A 158 19.13 -3.18 -4.68
CA ASP A 158 20.28 -3.62 -5.49
C ASP A 158 20.09 -5.04 -6.02
N HIS A 159 19.70 -5.96 -5.14
CA HIS A 159 19.58 -7.40 -5.43
C HIS A 159 18.31 -8.00 -4.79
N PRO A 160 17.10 -7.58 -5.22
CA PRO A 160 15.87 -8.24 -4.78
C PRO A 160 15.87 -9.71 -5.21
N SER A 161 15.30 -10.58 -4.39
CA SER A 161 15.19 -12.00 -4.74
C SER A 161 14.27 -12.21 -5.94
N GLU A 162 14.58 -13.19 -6.79
CA GLU A 162 13.75 -13.47 -7.97
C GLU A 162 12.34 -13.92 -7.58
N SER A 163 12.24 -14.65 -6.47
CA SER A 163 10.99 -15.09 -5.85
C SER A 163 10.15 -13.90 -5.41
N PHE A 164 10.74 -12.93 -4.70
CA PHE A 164 10.03 -11.71 -4.29
C PHE A 164 9.45 -10.96 -5.49
N LEU A 165 10.28 -10.71 -6.52
CA LEU A 165 9.82 -10.01 -7.72
C LEU A 165 8.72 -10.75 -8.46
N LYS A 166 8.77 -12.09 -8.49
CA LYS A 166 7.73 -12.92 -9.11
C LYS A 166 6.42 -12.84 -8.34
N THR A 167 6.46 -13.02 -7.02
CA THR A 167 5.27 -12.92 -6.16
C THR A 167 4.65 -11.53 -6.23
N LEU A 168 5.48 -10.48 -6.26
CA LEU A 168 5.01 -9.11 -6.41
C LEU A 168 4.30 -8.87 -7.76
N ASP A 169 4.87 -9.36 -8.87
CA ASP A 169 4.24 -9.27 -10.19
C ASP A 169 2.89 -10.01 -10.23
N GLU A 170 2.82 -11.20 -9.63
CA GLU A 170 1.58 -11.98 -9.52
C GLU A 170 0.52 -11.24 -8.68
N SER A 171 0.89 -10.65 -7.54
CA SER A 171 -0.02 -9.84 -6.72
C SER A 171 -0.55 -8.62 -7.48
N LEU A 172 0.33 -7.84 -8.12
CA LEU A 172 -0.06 -6.67 -8.92
C LEU A 172 -0.99 -7.06 -10.07
N TYR A 173 -0.73 -8.20 -10.72
CA TYR A 173 -1.60 -8.73 -11.75
C TYR A 173 -3.02 -9.04 -11.23
N GLN A 174 -3.15 -9.71 -10.07
CA GLN A 174 -4.47 -9.95 -9.48
C GLN A 174 -5.19 -8.64 -9.14
N LEU A 175 -4.46 -7.65 -8.61
CA LEU A 175 -5.01 -6.33 -8.30
C LEU A 175 -5.52 -5.59 -9.53
N VAL A 176 -4.83 -5.69 -10.67
CA VAL A 176 -5.32 -5.14 -11.94
C VAL A 176 -6.58 -5.88 -12.42
N LYS A 177 -6.62 -7.20 -12.24
CA LYS A 177 -7.73 -8.04 -12.69
C LYS A 177 -9.00 -7.86 -11.87
N ASP A 178 -8.88 -7.63 -10.55
CA ASP A 178 -10.00 -7.68 -9.60
C ASP A 178 -10.23 -6.35 -8.83
N GLY A 179 -9.27 -5.42 -8.81
CA GLY A 179 -9.37 -4.14 -8.11
C GLY A 179 -10.15 -3.02 -8.81
N GLY A 180 -10.49 -1.97 -8.06
CA GLY A 180 -11.12 -0.74 -8.57
C GLY A 180 -10.15 0.19 -9.31
N MET A 181 -10.66 1.23 -9.99
CA MET A 181 -9.88 2.11 -10.87
C MET A 181 -8.59 2.67 -10.23
N ARG A 182 -8.67 3.13 -8.97
CA ARG A 182 -7.51 3.65 -8.24
C ARG A 182 -6.44 2.58 -7.99
N ILE A 183 -6.86 1.38 -7.58
CA ILE A 183 -5.96 0.25 -7.35
C ILE A 183 -5.32 -0.21 -8.65
N ILE A 184 -6.10 -0.26 -9.74
CA ILE A 184 -5.57 -0.58 -11.08
C ILE A 184 -4.48 0.42 -11.46
N ALA A 185 -4.75 1.73 -11.36
CA ALA A 185 -3.79 2.77 -11.73
C ALA A 185 -2.49 2.66 -10.94
N SER A 186 -2.56 2.54 -9.60
CA SER A 186 -1.39 2.38 -8.74
C SER A 186 -0.63 1.08 -9.03
N SER A 187 -1.34 -0.02 -9.30
CA SER A 187 -0.72 -1.31 -9.61
C SER A 187 0.04 -1.28 -10.94
N LEU A 188 -0.51 -0.61 -11.95
CA LEU A 188 0.15 -0.37 -13.23
C LEU A 188 1.39 0.50 -13.07
N ALA A 189 1.32 1.59 -12.28
CA ALA A 189 2.46 2.46 -12.01
C ALA A 189 3.60 1.70 -11.31
N CYS A 190 3.27 0.92 -10.27
CA CYS A 190 4.22 0.05 -9.58
C CYS A 190 4.88 -0.98 -10.52
N SER A 191 4.08 -1.70 -11.32
CA SER A 191 4.58 -2.66 -12.30
C SER A 191 5.52 -1.99 -13.34
N ALA A 192 5.16 -0.80 -13.82
CA ALA A 192 5.97 -0.02 -14.75
C ALA A 192 7.30 0.43 -14.13
N ALA A 193 7.31 0.88 -12.87
CA ALA A 193 8.52 1.26 -12.16
C ALA A 193 9.49 0.08 -12.01
N ILE A 194 8.97 -1.10 -11.66
CA ILE A 194 9.76 -2.35 -11.55
C ILE A 194 10.31 -2.76 -12.92
N TYR A 195 9.47 -2.75 -13.97
CA TYR A 195 9.88 -3.06 -15.33
C TYR A 195 11.00 -2.14 -15.83
N ASN A 196 10.90 -0.84 -15.56
CA ASN A 196 11.90 0.15 -15.97
C ASN A 196 13.27 -0.11 -15.33
N LYS A 197 13.30 -0.62 -14.10
CA LYS A 197 14.55 -1.04 -13.42
C LYS A 197 15.10 -2.34 -13.99
N TRP A 198 14.26 -3.34 -14.26
CA TRP A 198 14.68 -4.66 -14.76
C TRP A 198 13.97 -5.07 -16.05
N LYS A 199 14.31 -4.41 -17.17
CA LYS A 199 13.69 -4.61 -18.50
C LYS A 199 13.67 -6.04 -19.05
N LYS A 200 14.50 -6.93 -18.49
CA LYS A 200 14.54 -8.36 -18.89
C LYS A 200 13.34 -9.15 -18.35
N ARG A 201 12.63 -8.64 -17.35
CA ARG A 201 11.41 -9.25 -16.82
C ARG A 201 10.22 -8.74 -17.62
N THR A 202 9.36 -9.64 -18.09
CA THR A 202 8.09 -9.28 -18.72
C THR A 202 6.98 -9.41 -17.69
N PRO A 203 6.35 -8.31 -17.26
CA PRO A 203 5.24 -8.36 -16.30
C PRO A 203 4.05 -9.15 -16.84
N ALA A 204 3.41 -9.96 -15.98
CA ALA A 204 2.19 -10.71 -16.34
C ALA A 204 1.04 -9.79 -16.81
N ILE A 205 1.02 -8.54 -16.33
CA ILE A 205 0.06 -7.52 -16.73
C ILE A 205 0.14 -7.22 -18.24
N ILE A 206 1.33 -7.29 -18.87
CA ILE A 206 1.49 -6.98 -20.30
C ILE A 206 0.68 -7.94 -21.18
N GLU A 207 0.73 -9.24 -20.90
CA GLU A 207 -0.06 -10.22 -21.65
C GLU A 207 -1.56 -9.94 -21.54
N THR A 208 -1.97 -9.48 -20.37
CA THR A 208 -3.37 -9.16 -20.06
C THR A 208 -3.81 -7.90 -20.80
N PHE A 209 -2.95 -6.88 -20.86
CA PHE A 209 -3.15 -5.69 -21.68
C PHE A 209 -3.35 -6.05 -23.16
N PHE A 210 -2.51 -6.92 -23.74
CA PHE A 210 -2.68 -7.33 -25.14
C PHE A 210 -3.98 -8.11 -25.37
N LYS A 211 -4.39 -8.97 -24.43
CA LYS A 211 -5.70 -9.65 -24.49
C LYS A 211 -6.85 -8.64 -24.49
N TYR A 212 -6.78 -7.61 -23.64
CA TYR A 212 -7.79 -6.55 -23.59
C TYR A 212 -7.80 -5.67 -24.83
N LEU A 213 -6.64 -5.26 -25.34
CA LEU A 213 -6.53 -4.47 -26.56
C LEU A 213 -7.14 -5.22 -27.76
N LYS A 214 -6.86 -6.52 -27.88
CA LYS A 214 -7.47 -7.37 -28.92
C LYS A 214 -8.99 -7.43 -28.79
N TYR A 215 -9.50 -7.56 -27.56
CA TYR A 215 -10.94 -7.58 -27.29
C TYR A 215 -11.62 -6.24 -27.64
N LEU A 216 -11.02 -5.11 -27.25
CA LEU A 216 -11.52 -3.78 -27.59
C LEU A 216 -11.49 -3.53 -29.10
N HIS A 217 -10.44 -3.97 -29.78
CA HIS A 217 -10.35 -3.88 -31.23
C HIS A 217 -11.48 -4.68 -31.92
N GLN A 218 -11.76 -5.90 -31.46
CA GLN A 218 -12.88 -6.70 -31.96
C GLN A 218 -14.24 -6.01 -31.76
N ILE A 219 -14.48 -5.44 -30.58
CA ILE A 219 -15.72 -4.69 -30.32
C ILE A 219 -15.82 -3.46 -31.25
N LYS A 220 -14.72 -2.73 -31.43
CA LYS A 220 -14.68 -1.58 -32.34
C LYS A 220 -15.07 -2.00 -33.75
N GLU A 221 -14.49 -3.08 -34.27
CA GLU A 221 -14.82 -3.60 -35.60
C GLU A 221 -16.29 -4.05 -35.70
N ASP A 222 -16.82 -4.72 -34.67
CA ASP A 222 -18.23 -5.14 -34.62
C ASP A 222 -19.19 -3.94 -34.65
N VAL A 223 -18.86 -2.86 -33.93
CA VAL A 223 -19.64 -1.61 -33.90
C VAL A 223 -19.55 -0.89 -35.24
N LEU A 224 -18.38 -0.83 -35.87
CA LEU A 224 -18.23 -0.21 -37.20
C LEU A 224 -18.97 -0.98 -38.28
N ARG A 225 -19.05 -2.31 -38.19
CA ARG A 225 -19.75 -3.18 -39.14
C ARG A 225 -21.27 -3.18 -38.96
N LYS A 226 -21.77 -2.97 -37.73
CA LYS A 226 -23.20 -2.89 -37.43
C LYS A 226 -23.59 -1.43 -37.20
N GLN A 227 -24.27 -0.80 -38.16
CA GLN A 227 -24.98 0.48 -37.95
C GLN A 227 -26.17 0.36 -36.95
N SER A 228 -26.08 -0.48 -35.92
CA SER A 228 -27.12 -0.67 -34.92
C SER A 228 -26.62 -0.32 -33.52
N SER A 229 -27.22 0.75 -33.01
CA SER A 229 -26.94 1.52 -31.80
C SER A 229 -27.30 0.81 -30.48
N ASN A 230 -26.90 -0.45 -30.30
CA ASN A 230 -27.07 -1.14 -29.03
C ASN A 230 -25.82 -1.98 -28.69
N ILE A 231 -24.85 -1.34 -28.03
CA ILE A 231 -23.81 -2.06 -27.30
C ILE A 231 -24.53 -2.94 -26.27
N LEU A 232 -24.43 -4.26 -26.41
CA LEU A 232 -25.13 -5.22 -25.57
C LEU A 232 -24.87 -4.89 -24.07
N PRO A 233 -25.90 -4.69 -23.23
CA PRO A 233 -25.76 -4.25 -21.84
C PRO A 233 -24.76 -5.04 -20.97
N PRO A 234 -24.53 -6.38 -21.13
CA PRO A 234 -23.56 -7.09 -20.29
C PRO A 234 -22.08 -6.78 -20.62
N LYS A 235 -21.77 -6.05 -21.70
CA LYS A 235 -20.37 -5.72 -22.08
C LYS A 235 -19.88 -4.36 -21.58
N LYS A 236 -20.80 -3.47 -21.17
CA LYS A 236 -20.50 -2.09 -20.73
C LYS A 236 -19.55 -2.00 -19.52
N PRO A 237 -19.71 -2.79 -18.44
CA PRO A 237 -18.82 -2.68 -17.27
C PRO A 237 -17.40 -3.18 -17.56
N MET A 238 -17.23 -4.17 -18.44
CA MET A 238 -15.91 -4.57 -18.92
C MET A 238 -15.26 -3.43 -19.72
N ILE A 239 -15.94 -2.86 -20.71
CA ILE A 239 -15.40 -1.76 -21.52
C ILE A 239 -14.99 -0.55 -20.66
N LEU A 240 -15.80 -0.18 -19.65
CA LEU A 240 -15.51 0.95 -18.76
C LEU A 240 -14.29 0.72 -17.86
N ARG A 241 -14.04 -0.53 -17.43
CA ARG A 241 -12.84 -0.88 -16.67
C ARG A 241 -11.55 -0.64 -17.44
N TYR A 242 -11.63 -0.62 -18.77
CA TYR A 242 -10.47 -0.57 -19.67
C TYR A 242 -10.27 0.81 -20.32
N ASN A 243 -10.97 1.84 -19.84
CA ASN A 243 -10.92 3.21 -20.34
C ASN A 243 -10.13 4.16 -19.41
N VAL A 244 -9.17 3.61 -18.66
CA VAL A 244 -8.32 4.34 -17.70
C VAL A 244 -7.19 5.06 -18.41
#